data_AF-A0A9D7P3H9-F1
#
_entry.id   AF-A0A9D7P3H9-F1
#
_cell.length_a   1.000
_cell.length_b   1.000
_cell.length_c   1.000
_cell.angle_alpha   90.00
_cell.angle_beta   90.00
_cell.angle_gamma   90.00
#
_symmetry.space_group_name_H-M   'P 1'
#
loop_
_entity.id
_entity.type
_entity.pdbx_description
1 polymer ?
#
loop_
_entity_poly.entity_id
_entity_poly.type
_entity_poly.pdbx_seq_one_letter_code
_entity_poly.pdbx_strand_id
1 'polypeptide(L)'
;MRITHRTLLLVAWLCSIGLLRVHGQTSAHPAGSAEVMLVDVLIGASKILVIPPSGTTEEVIIPQKGLPVWDAHIAMDKAMRDLFQRLYNDGWTIESEQDYSVGNRTIYILKRYPR
;
A
#
# COMPACT_ATOMS: atom_id res chain seq x y z
N MET A 1 -29.48 12.54 -16.15
CA MET A 1 -28.84 11.73 -15.08
C MET A 1 -27.47 12.35 -14.78
N ARG A 2 -27.31 13.11 -13.69
CA ARG A 2 -26.04 13.79 -13.34
C ARG A 2 -25.17 12.84 -12.52
N ILE A 3 -24.18 12.21 -13.16
CA ILE A 3 -23.13 11.46 -12.46
C ILE A 3 -22.24 12.51 -11.77
N THR A 4 -22.28 12.56 -10.45
CA THR A 4 -21.46 13.47 -9.65
C THR A 4 -20.02 12.95 -9.59
N HIS A 5 -19.05 13.87 -9.50
CA HIS A 5 -17.62 13.57 -9.52
C HIS A 5 -17.17 12.54 -8.46
N ARG A 6 -17.92 12.46 -7.34
CA ARG A 6 -17.69 11.51 -6.25
C ARG A 6 -18.00 10.06 -6.65
N THR A 7 -18.94 9.84 -7.56
CA THR A 7 -19.31 8.51 -8.06
C THR A 7 -18.24 7.98 -9.02
N LEU A 8 -17.60 8.86 -9.81
CA LEU A 8 -16.49 8.49 -10.70
C LEU A 8 -15.24 8.05 -9.94
N LEU A 9 -14.90 8.73 -8.84
CA LEU A 9 -13.76 8.38 -7.99
C LEU A 9 -13.94 7.02 -7.31
N LEU A 10 -15.17 6.68 -6.90
CA LEU A 10 -15.46 5.42 -6.21
C LEU A 10 -15.40 4.23 -7.18
N VAL A 11 -15.83 4.41 -8.43
CA VAL A 11 -15.69 3.40 -9.50
C VAL A 11 -14.23 3.21 -9.88
N ALA A 12 -13.44 4.28 -9.98
CA ALA A 12 -12.00 4.18 -10.24
C ALA A 12 -11.27 3.44 -9.10
N TRP A 13 -11.60 3.75 -7.84
CA TRP A 13 -11.04 3.09 -6.66
C TRP A 13 -11.38 1.60 -6.60
N LEU A 14 -12.64 1.22 -6.90
CA LEU A 14 -13.06 -0.17 -6.98
C LEU A 14 -12.41 -0.93 -8.16
N CYS A 15 -12.20 -0.27 -9.30
CA CYS A 15 -11.48 -0.86 -10.43
C CYS A 15 -9.99 -1.08 -10.10
N SER A 16 -9.34 -0.17 -9.37
CA SER A 16 -7.94 -0.35 -8.95
C SER A 16 -7.77 -1.47 -7.93
N ILE A 17 -8.69 -1.60 -6.98
CA ILE A 17 -8.69 -2.72 -6.01
C ILE A 17 -9.04 -4.04 -6.71
N GLY A 18 -9.98 -4.02 -7.67
CA GLY A 18 -10.35 -5.18 -8.48
C GLY A 18 -9.19 -5.68 -9.34
N LEU A 19 -8.43 -4.79 -9.98
CA LEU A 19 -7.22 -5.13 -10.74
C LEU A 19 -6.11 -5.69 -9.84
N LEU A 20 -5.94 -5.16 -8.62
CA LEU A 20 -5.01 -5.72 -7.63
C LEU A 20 -5.44 -7.15 -7.20
N ARG A 21 -6.74 -7.39 -7.05
CA ARG A 21 -7.28 -8.71 -6.66
C ARG A 21 -7.20 -9.76 -7.78
N VAL A 22 -7.33 -9.35 -9.04
CA VAL A 22 -7.23 -10.26 -10.20
C VAL A 22 -5.77 -10.69 -10.45
N HIS A 23 -4.78 -9.85 -10.13
CA HIS A 23 -3.37 -10.26 -10.10
C HIS A 23 -2.99 -11.08 -8.85
N GLY A 24 -3.83 -11.01 -7.81
CA GLY A 24 -3.73 -11.79 -6.57
C GLY A 24 -4.53 -13.10 -6.58
N GLN A 25 -4.97 -13.60 -7.75
CA GLN A 25 -5.43 -14.98 -7.83
C GLN A 25 -4.25 -15.91 -7.59
N THR A 26 -4.14 -16.29 -6.32
CA THR A 26 -3.54 -17.49 -5.76
C THR A 26 -3.36 -18.60 -6.80
N SER A 27 -2.24 -18.53 -7.52
CA SER A 27 -1.58 -19.74 -7.97
C SER A 27 -1.24 -20.51 -6.71
N ALA A 28 -1.76 -21.72 -6.59
CA ALA A 28 -1.36 -22.68 -5.59
C ALA A 28 0.14 -22.91 -5.77
N HIS A 29 0.95 -22.15 -5.04
CA HIS A 29 2.37 -22.16 -5.27
C HIS A 29 3.01 -23.34 -4.53
N PRO A 30 3.94 -24.06 -5.20
CA PRO A 30 4.69 -25.14 -4.59
C PRO A 30 5.51 -24.62 -3.41
N ALA A 31 5.72 -25.46 -2.40
CA ALA A 31 6.61 -25.19 -1.27
C ALA A 31 7.98 -24.75 -1.81
N GLY A 32 8.30 -23.46 -1.68
CA GLY A 32 9.53 -22.84 -2.22
C GLY A 32 9.34 -21.53 -2.99
N SER A 33 8.11 -21.06 -3.22
CA SER A 33 7.88 -19.77 -3.90
C SER A 33 8.07 -18.56 -2.97
N ALA A 34 8.67 -17.49 -3.48
CA ALA A 34 8.72 -16.20 -2.79
C ALA A 34 7.31 -15.71 -2.42
N GLU A 35 7.12 -15.29 -1.17
CA GLU A 35 5.92 -14.59 -0.76
C GLU A 35 5.97 -13.15 -1.27
N VAL A 36 4.82 -12.61 -1.70
CA VAL A 36 4.71 -11.24 -2.25
C VAL A 36 3.76 -10.42 -1.38
N MET A 37 4.20 -9.24 -0.97
CA MET A 37 3.40 -8.26 -0.23
C MET A 37 3.37 -6.94 -1.00
N LEU A 38 2.23 -6.26 -0.96
CA LEU A 38 2.07 -4.93 -1.54
C LEU A 38 1.92 -3.91 -0.42
N VAL A 39 2.69 -2.83 -0.46
CA VAL A 39 2.54 -1.68 0.44
C VAL A 39 2.17 -0.48 -0.41
N ASP A 40 1.00 0.08 -0.15
CA ASP A 40 0.42 1.19 -0.90
C ASP A 40 0.34 2.42 0.00
N VAL A 41 1.15 3.42 -0.30
CA VAL A 41 1.29 4.66 0.46
C VAL A 41 0.50 5.76 -0.23
N LEU A 42 -0.49 6.34 0.47
CA LEU A 42 -1.26 7.49 -0.01
C LEU A 42 -0.98 8.70 0.87
N ILE A 43 -0.09 9.59 0.41
CA ILE A 43 0.37 10.74 1.18
C ILE A 43 -0.77 11.74 1.41
N GLY A 44 -1.56 12.02 0.35
CA GLY A 44 -2.69 12.96 0.43
C GLY A 44 -3.86 12.48 1.29
N ALA A 45 -3.90 11.19 1.63
CA ALA A 45 -4.92 10.60 2.49
C ALA A 45 -4.40 10.23 3.90
N SER A 46 -3.13 10.51 4.19
CA SER A 46 -2.49 10.20 5.48
C SER A 46 -2.53 8.72 5.84
N LYS A 47 -2.45 7.83 4.84
CA LYS A 47 -2.72 6.40 5.01
C LYS A 47 -1.67 5.55 4.32
N ILE A 48 -1.30 4.46 4.97
CA ILE A 48 -0.50 3.38 4.39
C ILE A 48 -1.35 2.11 4.45
N LEU A 49 -1.52 1.44 3.32
CA LEU A 49 -2.19 0.16 3.22
C LEU A 49 -1.15 -0.92 3.02
N VAL A 50 -1.17 -1.95 3.87
CA VAL A 50 -0.30 -3.11 3.75
C VAL A 50 -1.17 -4.29 3.37
N ILE A 51 -0.88 -4.90 2.22
CA ILE A 51 -1.60 -6.06 1.69
C ILE A 51 -0.64 -7.25 1.72
N PRO A 52 -0.62 -8.00 2.83
CA PRO A 52 0.19 -9.20 2.99
C PRO A 52 -0.28 -10.33 2.05
N PRO A 53 0.55 -11.38 1.86
CA PRO A 53 0.17 -12.54 1.04
C PRO A 53 -1.10 -13.24 1.50
N SER A 54 -1.43 -13.13 2.79
CA SER A 54 -2.66 -13.67 3.39
C SER A 54 -3.93 -12.97 2.89
N GLY A 55 -3.81 -11.83 2.21
CA GLY A 55 -4.92 -11.10 1.61
C GLY A 55 -5.71 -10.21 2.57
N THR A 56 -5.32 -10.14 3.86
CA THR A 56 -5.96 -9.26 4.84
C THR A 56 -5.27 -7.91 4.86
N THR A 57 -5.90 -6.88 4.29
CA THR A 57 -5.34 -5.53 4.25
C THR A 57 -5.28 -4.90 5.65
N GLU A 58 -4.10 -4.43 6.05
CA GLU A 58 -3.88 -3.61 7.24
C GLU A 58 -3.83 -2.14 6.83
N GLU A 59 -4.48 -1.27 7.60
CA GLU A 59 -4.44 0.18 7.39
C GLU A 59 -3.70 0.85 8.55
N VAL A 60 -2.64 1.58 8.21
CA VAL A 60 -1.91 2.45 9.13
C VAL A 60 -2.39 3.88 8.88
N ILE A 61 -3.21 4.40 9.80
CA ILE A 61 -3.71 5.78 9.74
C ILE A 61 -2.73 6.69 10.47
N ILE A 62 -2.24 7.72 9.78
CA ILE A 62 -1.35 8.72 10.35
C ILE A 62 -2.19 9.95 10.69
N PRO A 63 -2.35 10.29 11.98
CA PRO A 63 -3.19 11.42 12.37
C PRO A 63 -2.56 12.73 11.89
N GLN A 64 -3.14 13.34 10.86
CA GLN A 64 -2.69 14.63 10.30
C GLN A 64 -3.63 15.80 10.63
N LYS A 65 -4.79 15.53 11.27
CA LYS A 65 -5.81 16.57 11.52
C LYS A 65 -5.27 17.63 12.49
N GLY A 66 -5.18 18.87 12.02
CA GLY A 66 -4.74 20.02 12.82
C GLY A 66 -3.21 20.18 12.93
N LEU A 67 -2.43 19.31 12.27
CA LEU A 67 -0.98 19.48 12.18
C LEU A 67 -0.62 20.48 11.07
N PRO A 68 0.40 21.33 11.28
CA PRO A 68 1.08 22.00 10.19
C PRO A 68 1.51 21.01 9.10
N VAL A 69 1.47 21.42 7.84
CA VAL A 69 1.81 20.56 6.68
C VAL A 69 3.19 19.91 6.84
N TRP A 70 4.16 20.64 7.42
CA TRP A 70 5.51 20.13 7.66
C TRP A 70 5.53 19.01 8.71
N ASP A 71 4.80 19.16 9.82
CA ASP A 71 4.72 18.15 10.87
C ASP A 71 3.98 16.89 10.40
N ALA A 72 2.97 17.06 9.53
CA ALA A 72 2.28 15.95 8.87
C ALA A 72 3.22 15.13 7.96
N HIS A 73 4.15 15.79 7.25
CA HIS A 73 5.19 15.11 6.46
C HIS A 73 6.18 14.37 7.37
N ILE A 74 6.65 14.99 8.46
CA ILE A 74 7.56 14.33 9.41
C ILE A 74 6.91 13.07 10.01
N ALA A 75 5.63 13.17 10.39
CA ALA A 75 4.88 12.04 10.92
C ALA A 75 4.72 10.90 9.90
N MET A 76 4.45 11.24 8.63
CA MET A 76 4.39 10.29 7.53
C MET A 76 5.73 9.59 7.31
N ASP A 77 6.81 10.35 7.20
CA ASP A 77 8.15 9.82 7.02
C ASP A 77 8.58 8.90 8.17
N LYS A 78 8.24 9.27 9.41
CA LYS A 78 8.50 8.42 10.57
C LYS A 78 7.71 7.11 10.49
N ALA A 79 6.41 7.18 10.17
CA ALA A 79 5.56 6.00 10.06
C ALA A 79 6.04 5.05 8.94
N MET A 80 6.46 5.59 7.79
CA MET A 80 7.04 4.80 6.70
C MET A 80 8.34 4.12 7.15
N ARG A 81 9.26 4.86 7.79
CA ARG A 81 10.52 4.29 8.31
C ARG A 81 10.27 3.16 9.31
N ASP A 82 9.37 3.39 10.28
CA ASP A 82 9.04 2.39 11.29
C ASP A 82 8.43 1.13 10.65
N LEU A 83 7.55 1.30 9.66
CA LEU A 83 6.94 0.19 8.91
C LEU A 83 8.00 -0.60 8.13
N PHE A 84 8.80 0.06 7.28
CA PHE A 84 9.79 -0.64 6.46
C PHE A 84 10.89 -1.30 7.28
N GLN A 85 11.26 -0.70 8.43
CA GLN A 85 12.19 -1.33 9.36
C GLN A 85 11.63 -2.63 9.94
N ARG A 86 10.34 -2.63 10.34
CA ARG A 86 9.66 -3.86 10.80
C ARG A 86 9.63 -4.92 9.70
N LEU A 87 9.23 -4.54 8.49
CA LEU A 87 9.13 -5.46 7.36
C LEU A 87 10.51 -6.05 6.99
N TYR A 88 11.56 -5.24 7.01
CA TYR A 88 12.94 -5.71 6.81
C TYR A 88 13.35 -6.74 7.85
N ASN A 89 13.04 -6.49 9.14
CA ASN A 89 13.33 -7.44 10.22
C ASN A 89 12.55 -8.76 10.07
N ASP A 90 11.34 -8.70 9.48
CA ASP A 90 10.51 -9.87 9.15
C ASP A 90 10.96 -10.60 7.86
N GLY A 91 12.05 -10.14 7.24
CA GLY A 91 12.68 -10.75 6.06
C GLY A 91 12.13 -10.26 4.72
N TRP A 92 11.36 -9.18 4.69
CA TRP A 92 10.85 -8.59 3.45
C TRP A 92 11.88 -7.65 2.81
N THR A 93 12.03 -7.75 1.50
CA THR A 93 12.88 -6.87 0.68
C THR A 93 12.03 -6.14 -0.36
N ILE A 94 12.31 -4.86 -0.59
CA ILE A 94 11.68 -4.09 -1.66
C ILE A 94 12.24 -4.56 -2.99
N GLU A 95 11.37 -5.02 -3.88
CA GLU A 95 11.73 -5.48 -5.22
C GLU A 95 11.46 -4.41 -6.27
N SER A 96 10.39 -3.63 -6.10
CA SER A 96 10.05 -2.54 -6.99
C SER A 96 9.26 -1.46 -6.28
N GLU A 97 9.41 -0.24 -6.75
CA GLU A 97 8.67 0.95 -6.36
C GLU A 97 7.97 1.53 -7.59
N GLN A 98 6.70 1.88 -7.44
CA GLN A 98 5.88 2.48 -8.50
C GLN A 98 5.25 3.77 -7.99
N ASP A 99 5.75 4.90 -8.51
CA ASP A 99 5.24 6.22 -8.19
C ASP A 99 4.12 6.63 -9.12
N TYR A 100 2.98 7.00 -8.54
CA TYR A 100 1.84 7.54 -9.25
C TYR A 100 1.70 9.02 -8.92
N SER A 101 2.04 9.86 -9.88
CA SER A 101 1.89 11.33 -9.78
C SER A 101 0.44 11.75 -9.52
N VAL A 102 -0.52 10.94 -9.96
CA VAL A 102 -1.94 11.15 -9.69
C VAL A 102 -2.28 10.64 -8.29
N GLY A 103 -2.47 11.57 -7.35
CA GLY A 103 -2.91 11.28 -5.99
C GLY A 103 -1.82 11.15 -4.93
N ASN A 104 -0.57 11.51 -5.25
CA ASN A 104 0.60 11.37 -4.37
C ASN A 104 0.65 9.97 -3.73
N ARG A 105 0.66 8.96 -4.60
CA ARG A 105 0.57 7.54 -4.23
C ARG A 105 1.81 6.81 -4.69
N THR A 106 2.40 6.02 -3.82
CA THR A 106 3.54 5.14 -4.15
C THR A 106 3.23 3.72 -3.73
N ILE A 107 3.44 2.76 -4.64
CA ILE A 107 3.23 1.34 -4.38
C ILE A 107 4.59 0.64 -4.35
N TYR A 108 4.87 -0.02 -3.23
CA TYR A 108 6.03 -0.89 -3.06
C TYR A 108 5.60 -2.35 -3.19
N ILE A 109 6.34 -3.11 -3.99
CA ILE A 109 6.22 -4.57 -4.05
C ILE A 109 7.38 -5.14 -3.26
N LEU A 110 7.06 -5.93 -2.24
CA LEU A 110 8.04 -6.59 -1.40
C LEU A 110 7.99 -8.11 -1.60
N LYS A 111 9.16 -8.75 -1.51
CA LYS A 111 9.27 -10.21 -1.51
C LYS A 111 9.94 -10.72 -0.24
N ARG A 112 9.58 -11.94 0.15
CA ARG A 112 10.26 -12.71 1.17
C ARG A 112 10.49 -14.13 0.65
N TYR A 113 11.72 -14.61 0.76
CA TYR A 113 12.08 -15.97 0.37
C TYR A 113 12.05 -16.88 1.60
N PRO A 114 11.33 -18.02 1.56
CA PRO A 114 11.40 -19.01 2.64
C PRO A 114 12.85 -19.51 2.77
N ARG A 115 13.32 -19.61 4.02
CA ARG A 115 14.66 -20.14 4.34
C ARG A 115 14.69 -21.66 4.23
#